data_AF-A0A846NCV7-F1
#
_entry.id   AF-A0A846NCV7-F1
#
_cell.length_a   1.000
_cell.length_b   1.000
_cell.length_c   1.000
_cell.angle_alpha   90.00
_cell.angle_beta   90.00
_cell.angle_gamma   90.00
#
_symmetry.space_group_name_H-M   'P 1'
#
loop_
_entity.id
_entity.type
_entity.pdbx_description
1 polymer ?
#
loop_
_entity_poly.entity_id
_entity_poly.type
_entity_poly.pdbx_seq_one_letter_code
_entity_poly.pdbx_strand_id
1 'polypeptide(L)' 'MEKLLRKMRSLAEKGGAVAFSGIVRGLEKLEKIRTFIVLLFLAHKGKVTIWQEERSDEMFITITGG' A
#
# COMPACT_ATOMS: atom_id res chain seq x y z
N MET A 1 -1.48 8.73 7.97
CA MET A 1 -2.39 7.96 7.10
C MET A 1 -2.68 8.69 5.79
N GLU A 2 -3.15 9.94 5.81
CA GLU A 2 -3.47 10.67 4.57
C GLU A 2 -2.32 10.82 3.57
N LYS A 3 -1.10 11.11 4.02
CA LYS A 3 0.07 11.23 3.14
C LYS A 3 0.33 9.94 2.34
N LEU A 4 0.15 8.78 2.98
CA LEU A 4 0.33 7.48 2.34
C LEU A 4 -0.76 7.21 1.32
N LEU A 5 -2.02 7.51 1.66
CA LEU A 5 -3.14 7.40 0.72
C LEU A 5 -2.95 8.32 -0.49
N ARG A 6 -2.49 9.57 -0.29
CA ARG A 6 -2.16 10.50 -1.39
C ARG A 6 -1.05 9.93 -2.28
N LYS A 7 0.03 9.41 -1.69
CA LYS A 7 1.14 8.76 -2.43
C LYS A 7 0.63 7.56 -3.24
N MET A 8 -0.23 6.74 -2.66
CA MET A 8 -0.82 5.61 -3.38
C MET A 8 -1.75 6.06 -4.50
N ARG A 9 -2.58 7.09 -4.30
CA ARG A 9 -3.42 7.67 -5.37
C ARG A 9 -2.59 8.22 -6.54
N SER A 10 -1.41 8.79 -6.28
CA SER A 10 -0.52 9.23 -7.35
C SER A 10 0.21 8.09 -8.06
N LEU A 11 0.40 6.95 -7.39
CA LEU A 11 1.05 5.76 -7.97
C LEU A 11 0.06 4.84 -8.68
N ALA A 12 -1.21 4.88 -8.30
CA ALA A 12 -2.28 4.12 -8.93
C ALA A 12 -2.76 4.86 -10.19
N GLU A 13 -2.37 4.40 -11.37
CA GLU A 13 -3.08 4.78 -12.60
C GLU A 13 -4.53 4.28 -12.52
N LYS A 14 -5.50 5.12 -12.91
CA LYS A 14 -6.97 4.88 -12.94
C LYS A 14 -7.41 3.47 -12.51
N GLY A 15 -7.62 3.28 -11.20
CA GLY A 15 -8.22 2.06 -10.64
C GLY A 15 -7.27 0.86 -10.45
N GLY A 16 -5.97 1.02 -10.68
CA GLY A 16 -4.97 -0.04 -10.58
C GLY A 16 -4.48 -0.31 -9.15
N ALA A 17 -4.04 -1.56 -8.92
CA ALA A 17 -3.34 -1.97 -7.72
C ALA A 17 -1.90 -1.44 -7.72
N VAL A 18 -1.37 -1.05 -6.55
CA VAL A 18 0.01 -0.57 -6.39
C VAL A 18 0.82 -1.63 -5.65
N ALA A 19 1.99 -2.00 -6.18
CA ALA A 19 2.91 -2.90 -5.49
C ALA A 19 3.53 -2.25 -4.24
N PHE A 20 3.63 -3.00 -3.15
CA PHE A 20 4.22 -2.54 -1.90
C PHE A 20 5.68 -2.10 -2.11
N SER A 21 6.45 -2.86 -2.89
CA SER A 21 7.82 -2.51 -3.27
C SER A 21 7.91 -1.13 -3.95
N GLY A 22 6.90 -0.75 -4.72
CA GLY A 22 6.77 0.59 -5.31
C GLY A 22 6.50 1.68 -4.25
N ILE A 23 5.66 1.39 -3.26
CA ILE A 23 5.34 2.33 -2.16
C ILE A 23 6.56 2.61 -1.29
N VAL A 24 7.37 1.58 -1.00
CA VAL A 24 8.49 1.68 -0.05
C VAL A 24 9.86 1.85 -0.70
N ARG A 25 9.91 2.03 -2.03
CA ARG A 25 11.15 2.28 -2.76
C ARG A 25 11.85 3.52 -2.19
N GLY A 26 13.14 3.39 -1.90
CA GLY A 26 13.98 4.46 -1.34
C GLY A 26 13.83 4.71 0.17
N LEU A 27 12.94 3.98 0.87
CA LEU A 27 12.79 4.10 2.33
C LEU A 27 13.79 3.21 3.07
N GLU A 28 14.19 3.63 4.27
CA GLU A 28 14.97 2.81 5.19
C GLU A 28 14.14 1.70 5.83
N LYS A 29 14.80 0.65 6.34
CA LYS A 29 14.12 -0.55 6.89
C LYS A 29 13.03 -0.22 7.91
N LEU A 30 13.30 0.68 8.85
CA LEU A 30 12.33 1.10 9.87
C LEU A 30 11.12 1.83 9.26
N GLU A 31 11.35 2.64 8.23
CA GLU A 31 10.28 3.34 7.53
C GLU A 31 9.42 2.39 6.70
N LYS A 32 10.01 1.34 6.11
CA LYS A 32 9.25 0.27 5.42
C LYS A 32 8.32 -0.44 6.40
N ILE A 33 8.82 -0.82 7.57
CA ILE A 33 8.03 -1.48 8.62
C ILE A 33 6.91 -0.56 9.12
N ARG A 34 7.23 0.71 9.39
CA ARG A 34 6.21 1.71 9.79
C ARG A 34 5.13 1.85 8.71
N THR A 35 5.53 1.91 7.43
CA THR A 35 4.60 2.01 6.30
C THR A 35 3.68 0.80 6.23
N PHE A 36 4.23 -0.41 6.42
CA PHE A 36 3.47 -1.64 6.45
C PHE A 36 2.44 -1.65 7.58
N ILE A 37 2.83 -1.29 8.81
CA ILE A 37 1.92 -1.19 9.96
C ILE A 37 0.76 -0.22 9.65
N VAL A 38 1.07 0.94 9.06
CA VAL A 38 0.04 1.92 8.67
C VAL A 38 -0.91 1.36 7.60
N LEU A 39 -0.42 0.57 6.64
CA LEU A 39 -1.27 -0.10 5.65
C LEU A 39 -2.23 -1.09 6.30
N LEU A 40 -1.79 -1.87 7.30
CA LEU A 40 -2.65 -2.78 8.04
C LEU A 40 -3.79 -2.03 8.74
N PHE A 41 -3.51 -0.88 9.35
CA PHE A 41 -4.56 -0.04 9.94
C PHE A 41 -5.53 0.53 8.90
N LEU A 42 -5.04 0.90 7.71
CA LEU A 42 -5.89 1.37 6.62
C LEU A 42 -6.79 0.26 6.08
N ALA A 43 -6.25 -0.96 5.97
CA ALA A 43 -7.00 -2.14 5.54
C ALA A 43 -8.09 -2.51 6.55
N HIS A 44 -7.73 -2.52 7.85
CA HIS A 44 -8.70 -2.73 8.92
C HIS A 44 -9.84 -1.69 8.91
N LYS A 45 -9.55 -0.45 8.52
CA LYS A 45 -10.55 0.63 8.35
C LYS A 45 -11.31 0.59 7.02
N GLY A 46 -11.09 -0.43 6.19
CA GLY A 46 -11.72 -0.58 4.88
C GLY A 46 -11.31 0.48 3.85
N LYS A 47 -10.20 1.19 4.05
CA LYS A 47 -9.72 2.23 3.12
C LYS A 47 -8.86 1.69 1.99
N VAL A 48 -8.27 0.53 2.19
CA VAL A 48 -7.47 -0.20 1.20
C VAL A 48 -7.74 -1.69 1.34
N THR A 49 -7.47 -2.44 0.29
CA THR A 49 -7.35 -3.89 0.37
C THR A 49 -5.92 -4.29 0.05
N ILE A 50 -5.39 -5.25 0.79
CA ILE A 50 -4.04 -5.80 0.62
C ILE A 50 -4.21 -7.22 0.11
N TRP A 51 -3.56 -7.52 -1.01
CA TRP A 51 -3.57 -8.82 -1.66
C TRP A 51 -2.11 -9.28 -1.76
N GLN A 52 -1.85 -10.55 -1.44
CA GLN A 52 -0.55 -11.17 -1.66
C GLN A 52 -0.76 -12.36 -2.57
N GLU A 53 0.05 -12.47 -3.61
CA GLU A 53 0.01 -13.62 -4.51
C GLU A 53 0.69 -14.81 -3.83
N GLU A 54 0.07 -15.99 -3.80
CA GLU A 54 0.61 -17.17 -3.10
C GLU A 54 2.01 -17.59 -3.54
N ARG A 55 2.42 -17.20 -4.74
CA ARG A 55 3.71 -17.54 -5.35
C ARG A 55 4.74 -16.41 -5.29
N SER A 56 4.41 -15.28 -4.66
CA SER A 56 5.25 -14.09 -4.61
C SER A 56 5.25 -13.46 -3.23
N ASP A 57 6.43 -13.04 -2.77
CA ASP A 57 6.53 -12.19 -1.59
C ASP A 57 6.02 -10.76 -1.83
N GLU A 58 5.65 -10.43 -3.09
CA GLU A 58 5.11 -9.12 -3.44
C GLU A 58 3.65 -8.98 -2.99
N MET A 59 3.37 -7.84 -2.38
CA MET A 59 2.02 -7.46 -1.95
C MET A 59 1.50 -6.34 -2.85
N PHE A 60 0.23 -6.44 -3.22
CA PHE A 60 -0.48 -5.44 -3.99
C PHE A 60 -1.54 -4.75 -3.12
N ILE A 61 -1.61 -3.43 -3.21
CA ILE A 61 -2.54 -2.63 -2.44
C ILE A 61 -3.48 -1.90 -3.40
N THR A 62 -4.78 -2.15 -3.24
CA THR A 62 -5.85 -1.44 -3.96
C THR A 62 -6.51 -0.45 -3.01
N ILE A 63 -6.84 0.75 -3.50
CA ILE A 63 -7.61 1.72 -2.72
C ILE A 63 -9.09 1.35 -2.84
N THR A 64 -9.75 1.16 -1.70
CA THR A 64 -11.15 0.74 -1.63
C THR A 64 -11.98 1.98 -1.32
N GLY A 65 -12.68 2.50 -2.34
CA GLY A 65 -13.59 3.65 -2.21
C GLY A 65 -12.96 5.03 -2.42
N GLY A 66 -13.66 5.85 -3.21
CA GLY A 66 -13.50 7.29 -3.32
C GLY A 66 -13.96 8.00 -2.05
#